data_AF-A0A838PGV7-F1
#
_entry.id   AF-A0A838PGV7-F1
#
_cell.length_a   1.000
_cell.length_b   1.000
_cell.length_c   1.000
_cell.angle_alpha   90.00
_cell.angle_beta   90.00
_cell.angle_gamma   90.00
#
_symmetry.space_group_name_H-M   'P 1'
#
loop_
_entity.id
_entity.type
_entity.pdbx_description
1 polymer ?
#
loop_
_entity_poly.entity_id
_entity_poly.type
_entity_poly.pdbx_seq_one_letter_code
_entity_poly.pdbx_strand_id
1 'polypeptide(L)' 'MGWEILIPIIAREGIPAAMRLWTLWKTGGEPTQKDWDELAAISKKSYDDYIAYAKKGG' A
#
# COMPACT_ATOMS: atom_id res chain seq x y z
N MET A 1 -14.55 -1.87 4.76
CA MET A 1 -13.12 -1.71 5.08
C MET A 1 -13.03 -0.53 6.01
N GLY A 2 -12.68 -0.78 7.28
CA GLY A 2 -12.50 0.27 8.27
C GLY A 2 -11.06 0.76 8.32
N TRP A 3 -10.81 1.85 9.04
CA TRP A 3 -9.46 2.35 9.34
C TRP A 3 -8.56 1.27 9.97
N GLU A 4 -9.15 0.31 10.66
CA GLU A 4 -8.50 -0.84 11.28
C GLU A 4 -7.71 -1.70 10.28
N ILE A 5 -8.15 -1.78 9.02
CA ILE A 5 -7.44 -2.49 7.94
C ILE A 5 -6.44 -1.58 7.23
N LEU A 6 -6.73 -0.27 7.15
CA LEU A 6 -5.84 0.69 6.50
C LEU A 6 -4.60 0.99 7.32
N ILE A 7 -4.70 1.15 8.65
CA ILE A 7 -3.57 1.48 9.52
C ILE A 7 -2.36 0.55 9.33
N PRO A 8 -2.52 -0.80 9.40
CA PRO A 8 -1.38 -1.70 9.20
C PRO A 8 -0.82 -1.64 7.77
N ILE A 9 -1.66 -1.36 6.76
CA ILE A 9 -1.25 -1.24 5.36
C ILE A 9 -0.49 0.08 5.15
N ILE A 10 -0.94 1.18 5.75
CA ILE A 10 -0.24 2.47 5.74
C ILE A 10 1.13 2.32 6.40
N ALA A 11 1.19 1.63 7.54
CA ALA A 11 2.41 1.44 8.30
C ALA A 11 3.43 0.52 7.60
N ARG A 12 2.97 -0.49 6.85
CA ARG A 12 3.85 -1.40 6.10
C ARG A 12 4.20 -0.92 4.70
N GLU A 13 3.19 -0.51 3.94
CA GLU A 13 3.26 -0.30 2.49
C GLU A 13 3.17 1.18 2.10
N GLY A 14 2.85 2.05 3.07
CA GLY A 14 2.72 3.49 2.87
C GLY A 14 1.31 3.95 2.52
N ILE A 15 1.12 5.26 2.65
CA ILE A 15 -0.12 5.97 2.30
C ILE A 15 -0.59 5.69 0.86
N PRO A 16 0.28 5.58 -0.17
CA PRO A 16 -0.16 5.35 -1.55
C PRO A 16 -0.91 4.03 -1.75
N ALA A 17 -0.42 2.94 -1.17
CA ALA A 17 -1.05 1.62 -1.25
C ALA A 17 -2.41 1.61 -0.54
N ALA A 18 -2.46 2.20 0.66
CA ALA A 18 -3.69 2.30 1.44
C ALA A 18 -4.76 3.16 0.77
N MET A 19 -4.39 4.30 0.16
CA MET A 19 -5.32 5.12 -0.63
C MET A 19 -5.91 4.34 -1.80
N ARG A 20 -5.10 3.52 -2.48
CA ARG A 20 -5.57 2.77 -3.65
C ARG A 20 -6.54 1.66 -3.27
N LEU A 21 -6.25 0.95 -2.19
CA LEU A 21 -7.14 -0.01 -1.55
C LEU A 21 -8.48 0.62 -1.13
N TRP A 22 -8.41 1.81 -0.52
CA TRP A 22 -9.59 2.55 -0.07
C TRP A 22 -10.46 3.02 -1.24
N THR A 23 -9.85 3.50 -2.33
CA THR A 23 -10.58 3.88 -3.55
C THR A 23 -11.32 2.68 -4.14
N LEU A 24 -10.64 1.53 -4.28
CA LEU A 24 -11.24 0.30 -4.79
C LEU A 24 -12.45 -0.13 -3.95
N TRP A 25 -12.28 -0.11 -2.62
CA TRP A 25 -13.36 -0.42 -1.70
C TRP A 25 -14.54 0.56 -1.80
N LYS A 26 -14.26 1.87 -1.94
CA LYS A 26 -15.28 2.92 -2.11
C LYS A 26 -16.04 2.82 -3.43
N THR A 27 -15.41 2.29 -4.49
CA THR A 27 -16.06 2.04 -5.78
C THR A 27 -16.95 0.79 -5.79
N GLY A 28 -17.02 0.03 -4.70
CA GLY A 28 -17.89 -1.14 -4.57
C GLY A 28 -17.42 -2.36 -5.37
N GLY A 29 -16.23 -2.29 -5.98
CA GLY A 29 -15.60 -3.42 -6.64
C GLY A 29 -14.76 -4.21 -5.63
N GLU A 30 -14.98 -5.51 -5.55
CA GLU A 30 -13.98 -6.38 -4.93
C GLU A 30 -12.64 -6.18 -5.67
N PRO A 31 -11.53 -5.94 -4.96
CA PRO A 31 -10.23 -5.77 -5.61
C PRO A 31 -9.91 -7.05 -6.39
N THR A 32 -9.67 -6.89 -7.69
CA THR A 32 -9.32 -8.00 -8.58
C THR A 32 -7.89 -8.44 -8.32
N GLN A 33 -7.51 -9.62 -8.82
CA GLN A 33 -6.12 -10.09 -8.74
C GLN A 33 -5.12 -9.07 -9.32
N LYS A 34 -5.53 -8.33 -10.36
CA LYS A 34 -4.72 -7.26 -10.97
C LYS A 34 -4.51 -6.08 -10.02
N ASP A 35 -5.57 -5.68 -9.29
CA ASP A 35 -5.46 -4.62 -8.29
C ASP A 35 -4.50 -5.03 -7.16
N TRP A 36 -4.56 -6.30 -6.73
CA TRP A 36 -3.61 -6.84 -5.75
C TRP A 36 -2.17 -6.85 -6.25
N ASP A 37 -1.95 -7.13 -7.54
CA ASP A 37 -0.62 -7.09 -8.16
C ASP A 37 -0.06 -5.66 -8.21
N GLU A 38 -0.90 -4.68 -8.60
CA GLU A 38 -0.53 -3.26 -8.60
C GLU A 38 -0.25 -2.74 -7.18
N LEU A 39 -1.06 -3.14 -6.20
CA LEU A 39 -0.82 -2.83 -4.79
C LEU A 39 0.51 -3.41 -4.33
N ALA A 40 0.80 -4.68 -4.63
CA ALA A 40 2.06 -5.33 -4.27
C ALA A 40 3.26 -4.64 -4.92
N ALA A 41 3.15 -4.18 -6.16
CA ALA A 41 4.21 -3.44 -6.85
C ALA A 41 4.47 -2.06 -6.19
N ILE A 42 3.43 -1.32 -5.83
CA ILE A 42 3.54 -0.03 -5.10
C ILE A 42 4.17 -0.24 -3.72
N SER A 43 3.77 -1.30 -3.05
CA SER A 43 4.24 -1.72 -1.73
C SER A 43 5.74 -2.00 -1.74
N LYS A 44 6.18 -2.81 -2.70
CA LYS A 44 7.58 -3.22 -2.87
C LYS A 44 8.47 -2.03 -3.20
N LYS A 45 8.00 -1.12 -4.06
CA LYS A 45 8.72 0.10 -4.39
C LYS A 45 8.88 1.01 -3.18
N SER A 46 7.82 1.20 -2.37
CA SER A 46 7.92 2.01 -1.15
C SER A 46 8.84 1.39 -0.10
N TYR A 47 8.82 0.06 0.05
CA TYR A 47 9.74 -0.64 0.94
C TYR A 47 11.20 -0.50 0.48
N ASP A 48 11.49 -0.72 -0.80
CA ASP A 48 12.84 -0.53 -1.34
C ASP A 48 13.32 0.93 -1.20
N ASP A 49 12.45 1.92 -1.44
CA ASP A 49 12.75 3.34 -1.19
C ASP A 49 13.01 3.62 0.31
N TYR A 50 12.23 3.01 1.21
CA TYR A 50 12.42 3.14 2.66
C TYR A 50 13.72 2.50 3.14
N ILE A 51 14.04 1.30 2.66
CA ILE A 51 15.30 0.61 2.96
C ILE A 51 16.48 1.37 2.34
N ALA A 52 16.34 1.91 1.12
CA ALA A 52 17.37 2.73 0.48
C ALA A 52 17.62 4.01 1.28
N TYR A 53 16.58 4.66 1.80
CA TYR A 53 16.70 5.79 2.72
C TYR A 53 17.41 5.38 4.02
N ALA A 54 16.98 4.29 4.66
CA ALA A 54 17.58 3.78 5.90
C ALA A 54 19.06 3.38 5.72
N LYS A 55 19.45 2.87 4.55
CA LYS A 55 20.84 2.52 4.23
C LYS A 55 21.74 3.72 3.92
N LYS A 56 21.16 4.87 3.53
CA LYS A 56 21.90 6.04 3.03
C LYS A 56 22.22 7.07 4.12
N GLY A 57 21.74 6.91 5.36
CA GLY A 57 22.19 7.74 6.48
C GLY A 57 21.27 7.75 7.70
N GLY A 58 21.44 6.74 8.57
CA GLY A 58 21.25 6.93 10.01
C GLY A 58 22.56 7.41 10.63
#